data_AF-A0A7U9MQ22-F1
#
_entry.id   AF-A0A7U9MQ22-F1
#
_cell.length_a   1.000
_cell.length_b   1.000
_cell.length_c   1.000
_cell.angle_alpha   90.00
_cell.angle_beta   90.00
_cell.angle_gamma   90.00
#
_symmetry.space_group_name_H-M   'P 1'
#
loop_
_entity.id
_entity.type
_entity.pdbx_description
1 polymer ?
#
loop_
_entity_poly.entity_id
_entity_poly.type
_entity_poly.pdbx_seq_one_letter_code
_entity_poly.pdbx_strand_id
1 'polypeptide(L)' 'MWEEYEDKKFAVDHFQKSCMEDIDAMDEARLEIDNRDIVCYRPTSFGEELDFWFEIEFFIENGQIKAVFDVNI' A
#
# COMPACT_ATOMS: atom_id res chain seq x y z
N MET A 1 8.55 4.85 12.02
CA MET A 1 7.73 5.04 13.23
C MET A 1 7.32 6.50 13.26
N TRP A 2 6.08 6.79 12.84
CA TRP A 2 5.50 8.13 12.82
C TRP A 2 4.60 8.27 14.05
N GLU A 3 5.20 8.09 15.23
CA GLU A 3 4.44 7.81 16.45
C GLU A 3 3.77 9.04 17.07
N GLU A 4 4.18 10.28 16.77
CA GLU A 4 3.74 11.41 17.59
C GLU A 4 3.57 12.73 16.80
N TYR A 5 2.32 13.15 16.60
CA TYR A 5 1.93 14.55 16.40
C TYR A 5 0.74 14.83 17.34
N GLU A 6 0.83 15.88 18.16
CA GLU A 6 -0.20 16.31 19.12
C GLU A 6 -0.66 15.27 20.18
N ASP A 7 0.27 14.59 20.86
CA ASP A 7 -0.03 13.60 21.93
C ASP A 7 -0.98 12.44 21.52
N LYS A 8 -1.27 12.34 20.22
CA LYS A 8 -2.06 11.26 19.62
C LYS A 8 -1.10 10.30 18.95
N LYS A 9 -1.09 9.05 19.43
CA LYS A 9 -0.45 7.96 18.72
C LYS A 9 -1.22 7.72 17.44
N PHE A 10 -0.61 8.01 16.28
CA PHE A 10 -1.13 7.55 15.01
C PHE A 10 -1.01 6.03 15.00
N ALA A 11 -2.06 5.35 15.43
CA ALA A 11 -2.31 4.00 14.98
C ALA A 11 -2.70 4.16 13.51
N VAL A 12 -1.78 3.82 12.61
CA VAL A 12 -2.21 3.37 11.28
C VAL A 12 -3.18 2.22 11.56
N ASP A 13 -4.40 2.33 11.07
CA ASP A 13 -5.38 1.27 11.24
C ASP A 13 -4.80 -0.06 10.73
N HIS A 14 -5.23 -1.18 11.30
CA HIS A 14 -4.70 -2.49 10.90
C HIS A 14 -4.80 -2.65 9.38
N PHE A 15 -3.71 -3.08 8.74
CA PHE A 15 -3.71 -3.37 7.32
C PHE A 15 -4.73 -4.48 7.02
N GLN A 16 -5.75 -4.13 6.24
CA GLN A 16 -6.77 -5.04 5.72
C GLN A 16 -6.65 -5.08 4.20
N LYS A 17 -7.08 -6.19 3.57
CA LYS A 17 -7.05 -6.30 2.10
C LYS A 17 -7.82 -5.15 1.43
N SER A 18 -8.89 -4.67 2.06
CA SER A 18 -9.69 -3.51 1.62
C SER A 18 -8.98 -2.16 1.69
N CYS A 19 -7.79 -2.09 2.31
CA CYS A 19 -6.99 -0.88 2.38
C CYS A 19 -6.26 -0.58 1.07
N MET A 20 -5.98 -1.60 0.25
CA MET A 20 -5.49 -1.39 -1.11
C MET A 20 -6.68 -1.06 -2.00
N GLU A 21 -6.59 0.00 -2.81
CA GLU A 21 -7.59 0.26 -3.86
C GLU A 21 -7.71 -1.02 -4.69
N ASP A 22 -8.89 -1.63 -4.63
CA ASP A 22 -9.30 -2.93 -5.17
C ASP A 22 -8.19 -3.71 -5.90
N ILE A 23 -7.33 -4.45 -5.16
CA ILE A 23 -6.58 -5.56 -5.77
C ILE A 23 -7.62 -6.55 -6.27
N ASP A 24 -7.87 -6.49 -7.56
CA ASP A 24 -8.85 -7.31 -8.25
C ASP A 24 -8.16 -8.35 -9.16
N ALA A 25 -8.96 -9.16 -9.84
CA ALA A 25 -8.44 -10.19 -10.73
C ALA A 25 -7.62 -9.61 -11.91
N MET A 26 -7.79 -8.32 -12.21
CA MET A 26 -7.02 -7.60 -13.23
C MET A 26 -5.61 -7.30 -12.73
N ASP A 27 -5.42 -6.96 -11.47
CA ASP A 27 -4.10 -6.71 -10.87
C ASP A 27 -3.27 -8.01 -10.79
N GLU A 28 -3.90 -9.12 -10.39
CA GLU A 28 -3.29 -10.44 -10.44
C GLU A 28 -2.86 -10.81 -11.88
N ALA A 29 -3.74 -10.56 -12.86
CA ALA A 29 -3.42 -10.81 -14.27
C ALA A 29 -2.31 -9.89 -14.81
N ARG A 30 -2.25 -8.62 -14.40
CA ARG A 30 -1.19 -7.68 -14.79
C ARG A 30 0.16 -8.11 -14.22
N LEU A 31 0.20 -8.52 -12.96
CA LEU A 31 1.44 -9.05 -12.37
C LEU A 31 1.91 -10.32 -13.10
N GLU A 32 1.01 -11.20 -13.53
CA GLU A 32 1.37 -12.41 -14.30
C GLU A 32 1.84 -12.11 -15.74
N ILE A 33 1.17 -11.17 -16.42
CA ILE A 33 1.47 -10.84 -17.83
C ILE A 33 2.70 -9.94 -17.93
N ASP A 34 2.75 -8.89 -17.13
CA ASP A 34 3.75 -7.82 -17.21
C ASP A 34 4.92 -8.02 -16.22
N ASN A 35 4.86 -9.06 -15.37
CA ASN A 35 5.78 -9.31 -14.25
C ASN A 35 5.89 -8.14 -13.26
N ARG A 36 4.97 -7.19 -13.34
CA ARG A 36 4.99 -5.94 -12.60
C ARG A 36 3.58 -5.39 -12.45
N ASP A 37 3.27 -4.82 -11.30
CA ASP A 37 2.02 -4.12 -11.06
C ASP A 37 2.18 -3.04 -9.99
N ILE A 38 1.28 -2.06 -9.97
CA ILE A 38 1.38 -0.91 -9.06
C ILE A 38 0.01 -0.67 -8.42
N VAL A 39 -0.01 -0.55 -7.09
CA VAL A 39 -1.21 -0.19 -6.33
C VAL A 39 -0.94 0.96 -5.37
N CYS A 40 -1.96 1.77 -5.16
CA CYS A 40 -1.95 2.85 -4.19
C CYS A 40 -2.60 2.39 -2.88
N TYR A 41 -1.93 2.66 -1.76
CA TYR A 41 -2.48 2.47 -0.42
C TYR A 41 -2.58 3.82 0.29
N ARG A 42 -3.81 4.22 0.62
CA ARG A 42 -4.15 5.40 1.40
C ARG A 42 -4.45 5.02 2.84
N PRO A 43 -3.48 5.12 3.77
CA PRO A 43 -3.70 4.75 5.15
C PRO A 43 -4.70 5.69 5.83
N THR A 44 -5.48 5.12 6.75
CA THR A 44 -6.37 5.87 7.63
C THR A 44 -5.88 5.84 9.07
N SER A 45 -6.25 6.85 9.84
CA SER A 45 -6.19 6.85 11.30
C SER A 45 -7.54 7.30 11.84
N PHE A 46 -8.16 6.49 12.70
CA PHE A 46 -9.49 6.76 13.24
C PHE A 46 -10.57 6.97 12.16
N GLY A 47 -10.42 6.32 10.99
CA GLY A 47 -11.33 6.45 9.86
C GLY A 47 -11.13 7.70 8.99
N GLU A 48 -10.13 8.52 9.29
CA GLU A 48 -9.72 9.67 8.45
C GLU A 48 -8.48 9.29 7.63
N GLU A 49 -8.48 9.58 6.33
CA GLU A 49 -7.31 9.41 5.46
C GLU A 49 -6.17 10.34 5.92
N LEU A 50 -4.94 9.84 5.90
CA LEU A 50 -3.75 10.61 6.25
C LEU A 50 -3.26 11.46 5.07
N ASP A 51 -2.50 12.52 5.36
CA ASP A 51 -1.91 13.41 4.34
C ASP A 51 -0.72 12.76 3.57
N PHE A 52 -0.66 11.44 3.51
CA PHE A 52 0.34 10.71 2.74
C PHE A 52 -0.25 9.39 2.23
N TRP A 53 0.28 8.88 1.14
CA TRP A 53 -0.08 7.55 0.61
C TRP A 53 1.17 6.79 0.19
N PHE A 54 1.04 5.47 0.13
CA PHE A 54 2.07 4.59 -0.40
C PHE A 54 1.73 4.24 -1.84
N GLU A 55 2.70 4.43 -2.74
CA GLU A 55 2.70 3.72 -4.02
C GLU A 55 3.51 2.44 -3.82
N ILE A 56 2.88 1.30 -4.12
CA ILE A 56 3.49 -0.01 -3.90
C ILE A 56 3.61 -0.68 -5.25
N GLU A 57 4.87 -0.89 -5.66
CA GLU A 57 5.19 -1.54 -6.91
C GLU A 57 5.58 -2.99 -6.65
N PHE A 58 4.78 -3.93 -7.15
CA PHE A 58 5.04 -5.35 -7.13
C PHE A 58 5.76 -5.78 -8.40
N PHE A 59 6.72 -6.70 -8.28
CA PHE A 59 7.35 -7.34 -9.44
C PHE A 59 7.88 -8.72 -9.10
N ILE A 60 7.93 -9.59 -10.11
CA ILE A 60 8.48 -10.93 -9.98
C ILE A 60 9.96 -10.90 -10.39
N GLU A 61 10.84 -11.23 -9.45
CA GLU A 61 12.27 -11.38 -9.73
C GLU A 61 12.75 -12.74 -9.21
N ASN A 62 13.37 -13.55 -10.07
CA ASN A 62 13.83 -14.90 -9.75
C ASN A 62 12.73 -15.81 -9.15
N GLY A 63 11.49 -15.66 -9.61
CA GLY A 63 10.33 -16.42 -9.12
C GLY A 63 9.84 -16.01 -7.73
N GLN A 64 10.35 -14.92 -7.17
CA GLN A 64 9.88 -14.32 -5.92
C GLN A 64 9.15 -13.01 -6.20
N ILE A 65 8.05 -12.78 -5.50
CA ILE A 65 7.39 -11.47 -5.50
C ILE A 65 8.22 -10.53 -4.63
N LYS A 66 8.56 -9.37 -5.19
CA LYS A 66 9.19 -8.25 -4.51
C LYS A 66 8.25 -7.05 -4.55
N ALA A 67 8.41 -6.15 -3.58
CA ALA A 67 7.66 -4.91 -3.50
C ALA A 67 8.59 -3.74 -3.15
N VAL A 68 8.42 -2.62 -3.84
CA VAL A 68 9.01 -1.32 -3.48
C VAL A 68 7.89 -0.42 -2.95
N PHE A 69 8.17 0.32 -1.88
CA PHE A 69 7.23 1.20 -1.21
C PHE A 69 7.73 2.63 -1.30
N ASP A 70 7.05 3.45 -2.09
CA ASP A 70 7.30 4.87 -2.21
C ASP A 70 6.28 5.66 -1.38
N VAL A 71 6.78 6.55 -0.52
CA VAL A 71 5.95 7.41 0.33
C VAL A 71 5.74 8.73 -0.39
N ASN A 72 4.49 9.08 -0.64
CA ASN A 72 4.09 10.35 -1.23
C ASN A 72 3.39 11.22 -0.17
N ILE A 73 3.76 12.50 -0.09
CA ILE A 73 3.27 13.51 0.86
C ILE A 73 2.69 14.69 0.06
#